data_AF-A0A966QLV6-F1
#
_entry.id   AF-A0A966QLV6-F1
#
_cell.length_a   1.000
_cell.length_b   1.000
_cell.length_c   1.000
_cell.angle_alpha   90.00
_cell.angle_beta   90.00
_cell.angle_gamma   90.00
#
_symmetry.space_group_name_H-M   'P 1'
#
loop_
_entity.id
_entity.type
_entity.pdbx_description
1 polymer ?
#
loop_
_entity_poly.entity_id
_entity_poly.type
_entity_poly.pdbx_seq_one_letter_code
_entity_poly.pdbx_strand_id
1 'polypeptide(L)' 'MFAILFLAQSTSTSSGGGILGLLPLVAIFGAMYFLLLRPQRKRTKQAQELQKSISEGDEVILNSGIYGFVSEVNDTFVWL' A
#
# COMPACT_ATOMS: atom_id res chain seq x y z
N MET A 1 -20.99 9.96 11.19
CA MET A 1 -22.13 10.58 10.47
C MET A 1 -21.70 11.67 9.47
N PHE A 2 -20.72 12.53 9.78
CA PHE A 2 -20.24 13.59 8.86
C PHE A 2 -19.44 13.10 7.64
N ALA A 3 -18.69 12.00 7.74
CA ALA A 3 -17.89 11.47 6.61
C ALA A 3 -18.74 10.86 5.47
N ILE A 4 -19.95 10.36 5.78
CA ILE A 4 -20.85 9.73 4.81
C ILE A 4 -21.56 10.78 3.94
N LEU A 5 -21.74 11.99 4.46
CA LEU A 5 -22.35 13.12 3.74
C LEU A 5 -21.40 13.76 2.70
N PHE A 6 -20.08 13.67 2.90
CA PHE A 6 -19.08 14.18 1.95
C PHE A 6 -18.92 13.26 0.73
N LEU A 7 -19.05 11.94 0.92
CA LEU A 7 -18.99 10.96 -0.17
C LEU A 7 -20.25 10.99 -1.06
N ALA A 8 -21.38 11.52 -0.56
CA ALA A 8 -22.63 11.64 -1.32
C ALA A 8 -22.67 12.82 -2.30
N GLN A 9 -21.75 13.80 -2.22
CA GLN A 9 -21.74 14.97 -3.12
C GLN A 9 -20.82 14.83 -4.34
N SER A 10 -20.11 13.71 -4.51
CA SER A 10 -19.20 13.51 -5.64
C SER A 10 -19.78 12.61 -6.72
N THR A 11 -20.94 12.97 -7.29
CA THR A 11 -21.40 12.40 -8.58
C THR A 11 -22.31 13.36 -9.36
N SER A 12 -21.79 14.51 -9.77
CA SER A 12 -22.34 15.25 -10.91
C SER A 12 -21.66 14.78 -12.21
N THR A 13 -22.05 13.59 -12.70
CA THR A 13 -21.66 13.16 -14.06
C THR A 13 -22.67 13.75 -15.04
N SER A 14 -22.28 14.84 -15.70
CA SER A 14 -23.05 15.45 -16.78
C SER A 14 -23.30 14.44 -17.90
N SER A 15 -24.57 14.32 -18.26
CA SER A 15 -25.05 13.55 -19.40
C SER A 15 -24.51 14.12 -20.71
N GLY A 16 -23.54 13.46 -21.33
CA GLY A 16 -23.06 13.73 -22.70
C GLY A 16 -22.60 12.44 -23.36
N GLY A 17 -23.31 12.03 -24.42
CA GLY A 17 -23.28 10.67 -24.98
C GLY A 17 -21.94 10.20 -25.56
N GLY A 18 -21.75 8.87 -25.52
CA GLY A 18 -20.84 8.05 -26.35
C GLY A 18 -19.34 8.30 -26.20
N ILE A 19 -18.58 7.27 -25.78
CA ILE A 19 -17.09 7.13 -25.78
C ILE A 19 -16.32 8.27 -25.07
N LEU A 20 -16.54 9.54 -25.40
CA LEU A 20 -16.10 10.73 -24.66
C LEU A 20 -16.62 10.76 -23.22
N GLY A 21 -17.78 10.18 -22.93
CA GLY A 21 -18.30 10.03 -21.56
C GLY A 21 -17.58 8.95 -20.72
N LEU A 22 -16.90 8.00 -21.36
CA LEU A 22 -16.09 6.98 -20.67
C LEU A 22 -14.66 7.45 -20.40
N LEU A 23 -14.20 8.49 -21.11
CA LEU A 23 -12.89 9.11 -20.92
C LEU A 23 -12.65 9.62 -19.48
N PRO A 24 -13.57 10.38 -18.84
CA PRO A 24 -13.38 10.78 -17.44
C PRO A 24 -13.39 9.60 -16.47
N LEU A 25 -14.17 8.54 -16.75
CA LEU A 25 -14.22 7.34 -15.90
C LEU A 25 -12.88 6.59 -15.90
N VAL A 26 -12.31 6.34 -17.08
CA VAL A 26 -11.00 5.68 -17.22
C VAL A 26 -9.88 6.56 -16.65
N ALA A 27 -9.97 7.88 -16.80
CA ALA A 27 -9.00 8.81 -16.22
C ALA A 27 -8.98 8.76 -14.68
N ILE A 28 -10.14 8.70 -14.03
CA ILE A 28 -10.23 8.57 -12.56
C ILE A 28 -9.68 7.22 -12.10
N PHE A 29 -10.07 6.11 -12.76
CA PHE A 29 -9.53 4.78 -12.43
C PHE A 29 -8.01 4.71 -12.66
N GLY A 30 -7.52 5.31 -13.74
CA GLY A 30 -6.08 5.39 -14.04
C GLY A 30 -5.30 6.23 -13.03
N ALA A 31 -5.85 7.39 -12.63
CA ALA A 31 -5.23 8.27 -11.63
C ALA A 31 -5.20 7.60 -10.25
N MET A 32 -6.29 6.96 -9.82
CA MET A 32 -6.36 6.21 -8.56
C MET A 32 -5.39 5.02 -8.55
N TYR A 33 -5.33 4.25 -9.64
CA TYR A 33 -4.39 3.14 -9.80
C TYR A 33 -2.94 3.66 -9.73
N PHE A 34 -2.62 4.74 -10.42
CA PHE A 34 -1.27 5.27 -10.45
C PHE A 34 -0.83 5.85 -9.10
N LEU A 35 -1.70 6.62 -8.44
CA LEU A 35 -1.37 7.29 -7.18
C LEU A 35 -1.33 6.35 -5.98
N LEU A 36 -2.13 5.28 -5.92
CA LEU A 36 -2.13 4.36 -4.76
C LEU A 36 -1.28 3.10 -4.99
N LEU A 37 -1.30 2.52 -6.20
CA LEU A 37 -0.58 1.28 -6.45
C LEU A 37 0.93 1.50 -6.49
N ARG A 38 1.40 2.65 -7.00
CA ARG A 38 2.82 2.99 -7.01
C ARG A 38 3.39 3.14 -5.59
N PRO A 39 2.80 3.91 -4.66
CA PRO A 39 3.32 4.00 -3.30
C PRO A 39 3.16 2.69 -2.53
N GLN A 40 2.08 1.93 -2.75
CA GLN A 40 1.90 0.64 -2.07
C GLN A 40 2.97 -0.38 -2.49
N ARG A 41 3.28 -0.46 -3.80
CA ARG A 41 4.39 -1.28 -4.31
C ARG A 41 5.75 -0.83 -3.76
N LYS A 42 5.96 0.48 -3.54
CA LYS A 42 7.20 0.99 -2.96
C LYS A 42 7.36 0.59 -1.49
N ARG A 43 6.29 0.71 -0.69
CA ARG A 43 6.30 0.34 0.74
C ARG A 43 6.51 -1.17 0.95
N THR A 44 5.85 -2.00 0.15
CA THR A 44 6.00 -3.46 0.22
C THR A 44 7.40 -3.91 -0.18
N LYS A 45 7.98 -3.33 -1.24
CA LYS A 45 9.37 -3.62 -1.63
C LYS A 45 10.38 -3.22 -0.55
N GLN A 46 10.23 -2.04 0.04
CA GLN A 46 11.10 -1.60 1.13
C GLN A 46 11.02 -2.52 2.34
N ALA A 47 9.83 -2.97 2.73
CA ALA A 47 9.68 -3.94 3.82
C ALA A 47 10.34 -5.29 3.52
N GLN A 48 10.23 -5.78 2.27
CA GLN A 48 10.90 -7.02 1.84
C GLN A 48 12.43 -6.87 1.81
N GLU A 49 12.92 -5.71 1.39
CA GLU A 49 14.36 -5.42 1.32
C GLU A 49 14.97 -5.34 2.72
N LEU A 50 14.27 -4.71 3.67
CA LEU A 50 14.65 -4.69 5.08
C LEU A 50 14.67 -6.09 5.69
N GLN A 51 13.70 -6.96 5.37
CA GLN A 51 13.70 -8.35 5.84
C GLN A 51 14.90 -9.15 5.30
N LYS A 52 15.33 -8.87 4.06
CA LYS A 52 16.49 -9.52 3.45
C LYS A 52 17.84 -9.04 3.97
N SER A 53 17.91 -7.84 4.53
CA SER A 53 19.15 -7.30 5.08
C SER A 53 19.44 -7.76 6.50
N ILE A 54 18.48 -8.43 7.17
CA ILE A 54 18.66 -8.93 8.53
C ILE A 54 19.61 -10.13 8.52
N SER A 55 20.64 -10.07 9.36
CA SER A 55 21.60 -11.16 9.57
C SER A 55 21.55 -11.67 11.01
N GLU A 56 22.14 -12.84 11.23
CA GLU A 56 22.33 -13.38 12.58
C GLU A 56 23.14 -12.41 13.44
N GLY A 57 22.68 -12.17 14.67
CA GLY A 57 23.27 -11.23 15.61
C GLY A 57 22.76 -9.79 15.50
N ASP A 58 21.92 -9.46 14.51
CA ASP A 58 21.33 -8.12 14.40
C ASP A 58 20.30 -7.87 15.52
N GLU A 59 20.29 -6.65 16.05
CA GLU A 59 19.24 -6.17 16.95
C GLU A 59 18.02 -5.77 16.13
N VAL A 60 16.86 -6.34 16.46
CA VAL A 60 15.63 -6.13 15.70
C VAL A 60 14.46 -5.75 16.61
N ILE A 61 13.60 -4.89 16.08
CA ILE A 61 12.33 -4.52 16.71
C ILE A 61 11.20 -5.09 15.85
N LEU A 62 10.42 -5.99 16.44
CA LEU A 62 9.24 -6.52 15.79
C LEU A 62 8.11 -5.49 15.77
N ASN A 63 7.20 -5.62 14.81
CA ASN A 63 5.98 -4.80 14.74
C ASN A 63 5.09 -4.94 16.00
N SER A 64 5.29 -6.00 16.80
CA SER A 64 4.65 -6.19 18.11
C SER A 64 5.27 -5.36 19.24
N GLY A 65 6.38 -4.66 19.00
CA GLY A 65 7.11 -3.89 20.01
C GLY A 65 8.10 -4.71 20.86
N ILE A 66 8.45 -5.91 20.42
CA ILE A 66 9.44 -6.78 21.07
C ILE A 66 10.84 -6.41 20.55
N TYR A 67 11.78 -6.28 21.48
CA TYR A 67 13.20 -6.04 21.23
C TYR A 67 13.97 -7.35 21.46
N GLY A 68 14.87 -7.70 20.55
CA GLY A 68 15.66 -8.93 20.66
C GLY A 68 16.79 -8.99 19.64
N PHE A 69 17.56 -10.07 19.71
CA PHE A 69 18.66 -10.35 18.78
C PHE A 69 18.27 -11.52 17.89
N VAL A 70 18.69 -11.50 16.63
CA VAL A 70 18.44 -12.61 15.72
C VAL A 70 19.39 -13.76 16.02
N SER A 71 18.85 -14.91 16.42
CA SER A 71 19.63 -16.10 16.78
C SER A 71 20.02 -16.91 15.53
N GLU A 72 19.09 -17.09 14.59
CA GLU A 72 19.30 -17.85 13.35
C GLU A 72 18.31 -17.39 12.27
N VAL A 73 18.77 -17.27 11.01
CA VAL A 73 17.92 -16.85 9.88
C VAL A 73 17.76 -18.01 8.89
N ASN A 74 16.51 -18.47 8.69
CA ASN A 74 16.14 -19.38 7.62
C ASN A 74 15.24 -18.69 6.58
N ASP A 75 15.10 -19.27 5.39
CA ASP A 75 14.36 -18.69 4.26
C ASP A 75 12.88 -18.36 4.58
N THR A 76 12.27 -19.08 5.51
CA THR A 76 10.85 -18.94 5.88
C THR A 76 10.65 -18.50 7.33
N PHE A 77 11.64 -18.73 8.20
CA PHE A 77 11.54 -18.51 9.64
C PHE A 77 12.78 -17.82 10.17
N VAL A 78 12.60 -16.84 11.05
CA VAL A 78 13.68 -16.16 11.76
C VAL A 78 13.54 -16.47 13.25
N TRP A 79 14.60 -16.97 13.85
CA TRP A 79 14.68 -17.26 15.27
C TRP A 79 15.22 -16.03 16.00
N LEU A 80 14.56 -15.65 17.09
CA LEU A 80 14.85 -14.47 17.93
C LEU A 80 15.18 -14.89 19.35
#